data_AF-A0A4V0X8V9-F1
#
_entry.id   AF-A0A4V0X8V9-F1
#
_cell.length_a   1.000
_cell.length_b   1.000
_cell.length_c   1.000
_cell.angle_alpha   90.00
_cell.angle_beta   90.00
_cell.angle_gamma   90.00
#
_symmetry.space_group_name_H-M   'P 1'
#
loop_
_entity.id
_entity.type
_entity.pdbx_description
1 polymer ?
#
loop_
_entity_poly.entity_id
_entity_poly.type
_entity_poly.pdbx_seq_one_letter_code
_entity_poly.pdbx_strand_id
1 'polypeptide(L)' 'MHSDRFHLPVVLTEHAKTRMQERGISEALVLDIIDTGMQKHAGNSHYWFYKHFDARNDNLLCV' A
#
# COMPACT_ATOMS: atom_id res chain seq x y z
N MET A 1 11.04 4.14 -4.14
CA MET A 1 9.70 4.76 -4.21
C MET A 1 9.68 6.03 -3.34
N HIS A 2 8.94 7.05 -3.76
CA HIS A 2 8.72 8.30 -3.02
C HIS A 2 7.23 8.65 -3.08
N SER A 3 6.64 9.07 -1.96
CA SER A 3 5.23 9.46 -1.87
C SER A 3 5.09 10.96 -2.09
N ASP A 4 4.19 11.36 -2.99
CA ASP A 4 3.87 12.76 -3.23
C ASP A 4 2.93 13.32 -2.15
N ARG A 5 2.05 12.47 -1.59
CA ARG A 5 1.16 12.87 -0.49
C ARG A 5 1.93 13.24 0.77
N PHE A 6 2.95 12.46 1.11
CA PHE A 6 3.70 12.63 2.36
C PHE A 6 5.04 13.34 2.19
N HIS A 7 5.51 13.53 0.95
CA HIS A 7 6.84 14.06 0.64
C HIS A 7 7.96 13.30 1.37
N LEU A 8 7.83 11.97 1.42
CA LEU A 8 8.73 11.07 2.14
C LEU A 8 9.06 9.83 1.31
N PRO A 9 10.25 9.22 1.52
CA PRO A 9 10.58 7.94 0.92
C PRO A 9 9.69 6.84 1.46
N VAL A 10 9.23 5.95 0.59
CA VAL A 10 8.47 4.75 0.97
C VAL A 10 9.43 3.57 1.06
N VAL A 11 9.49 2.93 2.22
CA VAL A 11 10.35 1.77 2.48
C VAL A 11 9.47 0.52 2.64
N LEU A 12 9.73 -0.48 1.80
CA LEU A 12 9.08 -1.80 1.89
C LEU A 12 9.98 -2.76 2.66
N THR A 13 9.38 -3.49 3.60
CA THR A 13 10.06 -4.62 4.26
C THR A 13 10.25 -5.77 3.27
N GLU A 14 11.22 -6.65 3.52
CA GLU A 14 11.43 -7.84 2.69
C GLU A 14 10.18 -8.72 2.64
N HIS A 15 9.47 -8.88 3.77
CA HIS A 15 8.19 -9.58 3.81
C HIS A 15 7.16 -8.99 2.83
N ALA A 16 7.00 -7.67 2.83
CA ALA A 16 6.06 -7.00 1.92
C ALA A 16 6.46 -7.22 0.46
N LYS A 17 7.75 -7.14 0.13
CA LYS A 17 8.25 -7.39 -1.24
C LYS A 17 7.96 -8.81 -1.71
N THR A 18 8.18 -9.82 -0.87
CA THR A 18 7.85 -11.22 -1.19
C THR A 18 6.35 -11.38 -1.44
N ARG A 19 5.49 -10.85 -0.57
CA ARG A 19 4.03 -10.92 -0.75
C ARG A 19 3.55 -10.19 -1.99
N MET A 20 4.18 -9.06 -2.32
CA MET A 20 3.89 -8.32 -3.54
C MET A 20 4.17 -9.16 -4.79
N GLN A 21 5.32 -9.84 -4.83
CA GLN A 21 5.68 -10.71 -5.94
C GLN A 21 4.70 -11.88 -6.11
N GLU A 22 4.35 -12.56 -5.02
CA GLU A 22 3.40 -13.69 -5.03
C GLU A 22 2.01 -13.31 -5.56
N ARG A 23 1.62 -12.04 -5.43
CA ARG A 23 0.26 -11.54 -5.75
C ARG A 23 0.22 -10.58 -6.95
N GLY A 24 1.32 -10.45 -7.68
CA GLY A 24 1.44 -9.55 -8.82
C GLY A 24 1.11 -8.09 -8.45
N ILE A 25 1.61 -7.60 -7.32
CA ILE A 25 1.44 -6.23 -6.86
C ILE A 25 2.70 -5.45 -7.23
N SER A 26 2.55 -4.41 -8.05
CA SER A 26 3.66 -3.54 -8.45
C SER A 26 3.90 -2.42 -7.45
N GLU A 27 5.12 -1.87 -7.46
CA GLU A 27 5.46 -0.65 -6.71
C GLU A 27 4.53 0.53 -7.06
N ALA A 28 4.17 0.65 -8.34
CA ALA A 28 3.26 1.70 -8.80
C ALA A 28 1.85 1.58 -8.17
N LEU A 29 1.35 0.35 -8.01
CA LEU A 29 0.06 0.10 -7.35
C LEU A 29 0.12 0.47 -5.87
N VAL A 30 1.21 0.13 -5.19
CA VAL A 30 1.41 0.50 -3.77
C VAL A 30 1.49 2.01 -3.61
N LEU A 31 2.23 2.71 -4.47
CA LEU A 31 2.31 4.17 -4.46
C LEU A 31 0.94 4.81 -4.68
N ASP A 32 0.15 4.30 -5.64
CA ASP A 32 -1.19 4.79 -5.90
C ASP A 32 -2.12 4.67 -4.66
N ILE A 33 -2.02 3.57 -3.89
CA ILE A 33 -2.75 3.41 -2.63
C ILE A 33 -2.27 4.43 -1.58
N ILE A 34 -0.96 4.61 -1.43
CA ILE A 34 -0.38 5.52 -0.43
C ILE A 34 -0.82 6.96 -0.72
N ASP A 35 -0.72 7.38 -1.98
CA ASP A 35 -0.93 8.78 -2.36
C ASP A 35 -2.40 9.15 -2.55
N THR A 36 -3.22 8.22 -3.06
CA THR A 36 -4.63 8.53 -3.39
C THR A 36 -5.65 7.75 -2.56
N GLY A 37 -5.20 6.78 -1.76
CA GLY A 37 -6.07 5.94 -0.95
C GLY A 37 -6.70 6.69 0.23
N MET A 38 -7.86 6.20 0.65
CA MET A 38 -8.54 6.66 1.84
C MET A 38 -7.75 6.23 3.07
N GLN A 39 -7.31 7.21 3.86
CA GLN A 39 -6.63 6.98 5.13
C GLN A 39 -7.65 6.67 6.22
N LYS A 40 -7.43 5.59 6.96
CA LYS A 40 -8.24 5.17 8.11
C LYS A 40 -7.35 5.01 9.34
N HIS A 41 -7.78 5.52 10.48
CA HIS A 41 -7.05 5.37 11.73
C HIS A 41 -7.09 3.91 12.21
N ALA A 42 -5.92 3.33 12.48
CA ALA A 42 -5.77 1.94 12.91
C ALA A 42 -5.61 1.78 14.43
N GLY A 43 -5.59 2.90 15.17
CA GLY A 43 -5.22 2.94 16.58
C GLY A 43 -3.77 3.35 16.79
N ASN A 44 -3.50 3.97 17.95
CA ASN A 44 -2.19 4.52 18.29
C ASN A 44 -1.66 5.46 17.19
N SER A 45 -0.45 5.20 16.71
CA SER A 45 0.21 5.95 15.64
C SER A 45 0.10 5.25 14.28
N HIS A 46 -0.79 4.28 14.14
CA HIS A 46 -0.93 3.47 12.91
C HIS A 46 -2.11 3.92 12.05
N TYR A 47 -1.92 3.81 10.74
CA TYR A 47 -2.94 4.11 9.74
C TYR A 47 -3.02 2.99 8.71
N TRP A 48 -4.23 2.74 8.25
CA TRP A 48 -4.51 1.95 7.05
C TRP A 48 -4.78 2.87 5.88
N PHE A 49 -4.36 2.44 4.68
CA PHE A 49 -4.76 3.06 3.43
C PHE A 49 -5.59 2.07 2.62
N TYR A 50 -6.71 2.54 2.09
CA TYR A 50 -7.65 1.73 1.33
C TYR A 50 -7.95 2.39 -0.02
N LYS A 51 -7.87 1.60 -1.09
CA LYS A 51 -8.33 1.99 -2.43
C LYS A 51 -8.97 0.78 -3.10
N HIS A 52 -10.11 1.01 -3.76
CA HIS A 52 -10.74 0.00 -4.59
C HIS A 52 -10.09 -0.04 -5.97
N PHE A 53 -9.87 -1.25 -6.49
CA PHE A 53 -9.37 -1.48 -7.84
C PHE A 53 -10.29 -2.48 -8.53
N ASP A 54 -11.01 -2.06 -9.57
CA ASP A 54 -11.99 -2.93 -10.27
C ASP A 54 -11.36 -4.22 -10.82
N ALA A 55 -10.08 -4.15 -11.22
CA ALA A 55 -9.33 -5.26 -11.78
C ALA A 55 -8.77 -6.25 -10.74
N ARG A 56 -9.10 -6.08 -9.45
CA ARG A 56 -8.59 -6.92 -8.35
C ARG A 56 -9.70 -7.45 -7.46
N ASN A 57 -9.59 -8.73 -7.12
CA ASN A 57 -10.54 -9.44 -6.26
C ASN A 57 -9.97 -9.75 -4.86
N ASP A 58 -8.75 -9.34 -4.56
CA ASP A 58 -8.11 -9.47 -3.25
C ASP A 58 -8.20 -8.16 -2.44
N ASN A 59 -8.02 -8.27 -1.11
CA ASN A 59 -8.13 -7.13 -0.19
C ASN A 59 -6.80 -6.38 0.03
N LEU A 60 -5.72 -6.80 -0.64
CA LEU A 60 -4.38 -6.23 -0.54
C LEU A 60 -3.82 -6.16 0.90
N LEU A 61 -4.36 -6.97 1.82
CA LEU A 61 -3.83 -7.07 3.17
C LEU A 61 -2.58 -7.96 3.17
N CYS A 62 -1.49 -7.41 3.71
CA CYS A 62 -0.29 -8.18 4.00
C CYS A 62 -0.45 -8.80 5.40
N VAL A 63 -0.62 -10.13 5.46
CA VAL A 63 -0.75 -10.94 6.68
C VAL A 63 0.41 -11.91 6.83
#